data_AF-A0A916XI16-F1
#
_entry.id   AF-A0A916XI16-F1
#
_cell.length_a   1.000
_cell.length_b   1.000
_cell.length_c   1.000
_cell.angle_alpha   90.00
_cell.angle_beta   90.00
_cell.angle_gamma   90.00
#
_symmetry.space_group_name_H-M   'P 1'
#
loop_
_entity.id
_entity.type
_entity.pdbx_description
1 polymer ?
#
loop_
_entity_poly.entity_id
_entity_poly.type
_entity_poly.pdbx_seq_one_letter_code
_entity_poly.pdbx_strand_id
1 'polypeptide(L)'
;MSQSFERVLDGAIEALRTTILPHLSDSFVRGQAYGVIFALNGLKLGADWAAGPLLAQVALQDKAFAAVSHLAGGLSHPPIPALPRLAGGVTDGAALEALRDEGDRQLGALLMWASGDAASQDQAVAGEIQDTLRRFMREQMTLDIGTMAKSMFHELATGEDSPPGVSARG
;
A
#
# COMPACT_ATOMS: atom_id res chain seq x y z
N MET A 1 9.16 -1.99 5.89
CA MET A 1 10.37 -1.65 5.14
C MET A 1 11.51 -2.45 5.72
N SER A 2 12.39 -3.03 4.91
CA SER A 2 13.60 -3.66 5.48
C SER A 2 14.35 -2.60 6.28
N GLN A 3 14.66 -2.85 7.55
CA GLN A 3 15.47 -1.94 8.39
C GLN A 3 16.77 -1.49 7.69
N SER A 4 17.20 -2.24 6.68
CA SER A 4 18.32 -1.93 5.81
C SER A 4 18.13 -0.66 4.96
N PHE A 5 16.95 -0.37 4.42
CA PHE A 5 16.75 0.79 3.53
C PHE A 5 16.78 2.12 4.27
N GLU A 6 16.01 2.24 5.36
CA GLU A 6 16.04 3.42 6.23
C GLU A 6 17.45 3.67 6.79
N ARG A 7 18.12 2.60 7.21
CA ARG A 7 19.49 2.69 7.73
C ARG A 7 20.50 3.13 6.66
N VAL A 8 20.29 2.77 5.39
CA VAL A 8 21.11 3.24 4.27
C VAL A 8 20.86 4.72 4.00
N LEU A 9 19.59 5.17 4.00
CA LEU A 9 19.26 6.58 3.82
C LEU A 9 19.79 7.44 4.98
N ASP A 10 19.64 6.99 6.22
CA ASP A 10 20.16 7.67 7.40
C ASP A 10 21.69 7.72 7.37
N GLY A 11 22.34 6.62 6.96
CA GLY A 11 23.80 6.59 6.77
C GLY A 11 24.28 7.55 5.67
N ALA A 12 23.54 7.68 4.56
CA ALA A 12 23.87 8.62 3.49
C ALA A 12 23.68 10.08 3.92
N ILE A 13 22.59 10.39 4.64
CA ILE A 13 22.34 11.72 5.20
C ILE A 13 23.43 12.09 6.21
N GLU A 14 23.81 11.16 7.08
CA GLU A 14 24.84 11.39 8.07
C GLU A 14 26.20 11.64 7.43
N ALA A 15 26.61 10.82 6.45
CA ALA A 15 27.85 11.03 5.71
C ALA A 15 27.87 12.39 4.99
N LEU A 16 26.75 12.83 4.42
CA LEU A 16 26.63 14.16 3.80
C LEU A 16 26.84 15.28 4.84
N ARG A 17 26.30 15.12 6.05
CA ARG A 17 26.38 16.10 7.14
C ARG A 17 27.74 16.18 7.81
N THR A 18 28.34 15.04 8.14
CA THR A 18 29.55 14.98 8.96
C THR A 18 30.83 14.96 8.14
N THR A 19 30.76 14.43 6.92
CA THR A 19 31.95 14.20 6.09
C THR A 19 32.01 15.14 4.90
N ILE A 20 30.90 15.42 4.22
CA ILE A 20 30.93 16.21 2.98
C ILE A 20 30.76 17.70 3.26
N LEU A 21 29.66 18.10 3.92
CA LEU A 21 29.33 19.51 4.16
C LEU A 21 30.45 20.35 4.82
N PRO A 22 31.22 19.84 5.81
CA PRO A 22 32.29 20.62 6.44
C PRO A 22 33.46 20.94 5.51
N HIS A 23 33.67 20.15 4.46
CA HIS A 23 34.79 20.31 3.52
C HIS A 23 34.40 21.09 2.26
N LEU A 24 33.14 21.52 2.13
CA LEU A 24 32.67 22.32 1.01
C LEU A 24 32.92 23.81 1.28
N SER A 25 33.96 24.37 0.66
CA SER A 25 34.25 25.82 0.74
C SER A 25 33.28 26.68 -0.07
N ASP A 26 32.65 26.11 -1.10
CA ASP A 26 31.74 26.82 -2.00
C ASP A 26 30.29 26.80 -1.48
N SER A 27 29.68 27.98 -1.38
CA SER A 27 28.31 28.16 -0.87
C SER A 27 27.23 27.59 -1.79
N PHE A 28 27.43 27.63 -3.11
CA PHE A 28 26.52 27.04 -4.08
C PHE A 28 26.53 25.52 -3.99
N VAL A 29 27.73 24.90 -3.94
CA VAL A 29 27.87 23.45 -3.80
C VAL A 29 27.30 22.97 -2.46
N ARG A 30 27.45 23.77 -1.40
CA ARG A 30 26.82 23.50 -0.10
C ARG A 30 25.28 23.50 -0.19
N GLY A 31 24.70 24.43 -0.95
CA GLY A 31 23.27 24.47 -1.23
C GLY A 31 22.78 23.20 -1.95
N GLN A 32 23.53 22.71 -2.93
CA GLN A 32 23.23 21.45 -3.62
C GLN A 32 23.26 20.24 -2.67
N ALA A 33 24.25 20.19 -1.77
CA ALA A 33 24.34 19.11 -0.77
C ALA A 33 23.15 19.13 0.21
N TYR A 34 22.68 20.31 0.63
CA TYR A 34 21.44 20.42 1.40
C TYR A 34 20.20 20.02 0.59
N GLY A 35 20.16 20.30 -0.72
CA GLY A 35 19.11 19.85 -1.63
C GLY A 35 19.04 18.31 -1.73
N VAL A 36 20.19 17.64 -1.79
CA VAL A 36 20.26 16.17 -1.74
C VAL A 36 19.76 15.62 -0.40
N ILE A 37 20.17 16.21 0.72
CA ILE A 37 19.64 15.82 2.05
C ILE A 37 18.12 16.00 2.09
N PHE A 38 17.59 17.10 1.52
CA PHE A 38 16.16 17.35 1.45
C PHE A 38 15.44 16.28 0.61
N ALA A 39 15.98 15.94 -0.57
CA ALA A 39 15.44 14.88 -1.43
C ALA A 39 15.46 13.50 -0.74
N LEU A 40 16.55 13.15 -0.03
CA LEU A 40 16.64 11.90 0.73
C LEU A 40 15.63 11.83 1.88
N ASN A 41 15.40 12.94 2.58
CA ASN A 41 14.33 13.03 3.59
C ASN A 41 12.94 12.94 2.94
N GLY A 42 12.76 13.51 1.75
CA GLY A 42 11.53 13.37 0.95
C GLY A 42 11.27 11.92 0.53
N LEU A 43 12.31 11.17 0.13
CA LEU A 43 12.21 9.75 -0.18
C LEU A 43 11.86 8.91 1.05
N LYS A 44 12.37 9.27 2.23
CA LYS A 44 11.98 8.66 3.51
C LYS A 44 10.51 8.92 3.82
N LEU A 45 10.02 10.15 3.58
CA LEU A 45 8.62 10.52 3.77
C LEU A 45 7.68 9.85 2.74
N GLY A 46 8.12 9.73 1.48
CA GLY A 46 7.39 9.01 0.43
C GLY A 46 7.40 7.49 0.63
N ALA A 47 8.42 6.96 1.31
CA ALA A 47 8.47 5.58 1.76
C ALA A 47 7.44 5.31 2.88
N ASP A 48 7.23 6.25 3.81
CA ASP A 48 6.13 6.18 4.79
C ASP A 48 4.75 6.22 4.11
N TRP A 49 4.61 6.88 2.96
CA TRP A 49 3.39 6.83 2.13
C TRP A 49 3.13 5.46 1.51
N ALA A 50 4.09 4.53 1.47
CA ALA A 50 3.85 3.18 0.97
C ALA A 50 3.00 2.32 1.93
N ALA A 51 2.99 2.64 3.24
CA ALA A 51 2.23 1.88 4.23
C ALA A 51 0.72 2.25 4.24
N GLY A 52 0.37 3.50 3.97
CA GLY A 52 -1.02 3.98 4.00
C GLY A 52 -1.95 3.20 3.05
N PRO A 53 -1.58 3.03 1.77
CA PRO A 53 -2.30 2.18 0.84
C PRO A 53 -2.41 0.74 1.30
N LEU A 54 -1.31 0.11 1.73
CA LEU A 54 -1.32 -1.27 2.23
C LEU A 54 -2.26 -1.45 3.43
N LEU A 55 -2.27 -0.49 4.37
CA LEU A 55 -3.21 -0.49 5.49
C LEU A 55 -4.67 -0.38 5.02
N ALA A 56 -4.95 0.46 4.03
CA ALA A 56 -6.28 0.59 3.45
C ALA A 56 -6.73 -0.71 2.76
N GLN A 57 -5.82 -1.40 2.07
CA GLN A 57 -6.08 -2.69 1.43
C GLN A 57 -6.35 -3.78 2.47
N VAL A 58 -5.55 -3.89 3.53
CA VAL A 58 -5.79 -4.87 4.60
C VAL A 58 -7.12 -4.61 5.30
N ALA A 59 -7.47 -3.35 5.57
CA ALA A 59 -8.77 -2.99 6.15
C ALA A 59 -9.95 -3.33 5.20
N LEU A 60 -9.75 -3.17 3.89
CA LEU A 60 -10.74 -3.53 2.89
C LEU A 60 -10.93 -5.06 2.81
N GLN A 61 -9.84 -5.83 2.85
CA GLN A 61 -9.88 -7.28 2.95
C GLN A 61 -10.58 -7.76 4.23
N ASP A 62 -10.33 -7.12 5.38
CA ASP A 62 -11.02 -7.45 6.65
C ASP A 62 -12.53 -7.28 6.53
N LYS A 63 -13.01 -6.24 5.84
CA LYS A 63 -14.44 -6.06 5.54
C LYS A 63 -14.98 -7.17 4.65
N ALA A 64 -14.22 -7.59 3.63
CA ALA A 64 -14.62 -8.68 2.75
C ALA A 64 -14.71 -10.02 3.52
N PHE A 65 -13.73 -10.34 4.37
CA PHE A 65 -13.77 -11.53 5.22
C PHE A 65 -14.95 -11.51 6.18
N ALA A 66 -15.26 -10.38 6.81
CA ALA A 66 -16.42 -10.26 7.70
C ALA A 66 -17.74 -10.52 6.94
N ALA A 67 -17.89 -9.95 5.74
CA ALA A 67 -19.07 -10.15 4.92
C ALA A 67 -19.22 -11.60 4.45
N VAL A 68 -18.14 -12.21 3.96
CA VAL A 68 -18.15 -13.62 3.54
C VAL A 68 -18.40 -14.55 4.73
N SER A 69 -17.83 -14.28 5.90
CA SER A 69 -18.08 -15.08 7.11
C SER A 69 -19.54 -15.07 7.53
N HIS A 70 -20.21 -13.92 7.39
CA HIS A 70 -21.63 -13.81 7.69
C HIS A 70 -22.49 -14.60 6.69
N LEU A 71 -22.19 -14.47 5.39
CA LEU A 71 -22.92 -15.16 4.32
C LEU A 71 -22.69 -16.68 4.32
N ALA A 72 -21.45 -17.12 4.59
CA ALA A 72 -21.09 -18.53 4.63
C ALA A 72 -21.50 -19.23 5.95
N GLY A 73 -22.27 -18.56 6.81
CA GLY A 73 -22.72 -19.11 8.08
C GLY A 73 -23.42 -20.46 7.91
N GLY A 74 -22.84 -21.51 8.50
CA GLY A 74 -23.38 -22.87 8.43
C GLY A 74 -22.97 -23.67 7.19
N LEU A 75 -22.23 -23.08 6.25
CA LEU A 75 -21.62 -23.79 5.12
C LEU A 75 -20.22 -24.30 5.48
N SER A 76 -19.81 -25.40 4.85
CA SER A 76 -18.41 -25.85 4.92
C SER A 76 -17.58 -25.03 3.94
N HIS A 77 -16.82 -24.05 4.45
CA HIS A 77 -16.04 -23.12 3.65
C HIS A 77 -14.53 -23.19 3.98
N PRO A 78 -13.64 -22.74 3.06
CA PRO A 78 -12.23 -22.53 3.35
C PRO A 78 -12.00 -21.63 4.57
N PRO A 79 -10.87 -21.75 5.29
CA PRO A 79 -10.62 -20.98 6.50
C PRO A 79 -10.72 -19.46 6.24
N ILE A 80 -11.49 -18.78 7.09
CA ILE A 80 -11.59 -17.33 7.16
C ILE A 80 -10.79 -16.87 8.39
N PRO A 81 -9.86 -15.92 8.27
CA PRO A 81 -9.03 -15.48 9.38
C PRO A 81 -9.85 -14.73 10.45
N ALA A 82 -9.39 -14.79 11.69
CA ALA A 82 -9.95 -13.97 12.76
C ALA A 82 -9.66 -12.48 12.52
N LEU A 83 -10.64 -11.62 12.83
CA LEU A 83 -10.59 -10.18 12.59
C LEU A 83 -10.60 -9.39 13.93
N PRO A 84 -9.98 -8.19 13.98
CA PRO A 84 -9.15 -7.58 12.94
C PRO A 84 -7.80 -8.29 12.82
N ARG A 85 -7.28 -8.43 11.59
CA ARG A 85 -5.98 -9.08 11.37
C ARG A 85 -4.79 -8.21 11.78
N LEU A 86 -4.99 -6.89 11.78
CA LEU A 86 -4.03 -5.93 12.32
C LEU A 86 -4.31 -5.71 13.82
N ALA A 87 -3.60 -6.45 14.66
CA ALA A 87 -3.56 -6.22 16.10
C ALA A 87 -2.13 -5.78 16.51
N GLY A 88 -2.01 -4.65 17.21
CA GLY A 88 -0.76 -4.30 17.91
C GLY A 88 0.28 -3.47 17.15
N GLY A 89 -0.13 -2.51 16.31
CA GLY A 89 0.79 -1.46 15.83
C GLY A 89 1.85 -1.92 14.84
N VAL A 90 1.58 -2.96 14.04
CA VAL A 90 2.47 -3.40 12.95
C VAL A 90 2.66 -2.25 11.95
N THR A 91 3.82 -1.60 12.00
CA THR A 91 4.25 -0.52 11.09
C THR A 91 5.28 -0.99 10.06
N ASP A 92 5.72 -2.25 10.12
CA ASP A 92 6.66 -2.78 9.13
C ASP A 92 5.95 -3.06 7.80
N GLY A 93 6.25 -2.24 6.79
CA GLY A 93 5.76 -2.44 5.42
C GLY A 93 5.95 -3.86 4.85
N ALA A 94 7.03 -4.59 5.19
CA ALA A 94 7.21 -5.95 4.66
C ALA A 94 6.24 -6.94 5.29
N ALA A 95 5.97 -6.78 6.61
CA ALA A 95 4.94 -7.54 7.30
C ALA A 95 3.53 -7.18 6.80
N LEU A 96 3.28 -5.90 6.47
CA LEU A 96 2.02 -5.44 5.88
C LEU A 96 1.79 -6.02 4.49
N GLU A 97 2.82 -6.04 3.63
CA GLU A 97 2.76 -6.67 2.31
C GLU A 97 2.47 -8.17 2.43
N ALA A 98 3.20 -8.88 3.28
CA ALA A 98 2.97 -10.32 3.49
C ALA A 98 1.55 -10.60 4.03
N LEU A 99 1.04 -9.75 4.93
CA LEU A 99 -0.33 -9.88 5.43
C LEU A 99 -1.37 -9.63 4.33
N ARG A 100 -1.13 -8.65 3.45
CA ARG A 100 -1.98 -8.34 2.30
C ARG A 100 -1.97 -9.48 1.29
N ASP A 101 -0.79 -9.99 0.90
CA ASP A 101 -0.64 -11.11 -0.03
C ASP A 101 -1.34 -12.38 0.48
N GLU A 102 -1.18 -12.68 1.78
CA GLU A 102 -1.87 -13.79 2.42
C GLU A 102 -3.40 -13.61 2.41
N GLY A 103 -3.87 -12.37 2.64
CA GLY A 103 -5.29 -12.03 2.49
C GLY A 103 -5.82 -12.25 1.08
N ASP A 104 -5.09 -11.82 0.06
CA ASP A 104 -5.47 -11.99 -1.35
C ASP A 104 -5.56 -13.47 -1.72
N ARG A 105 -4.59 -14.26 -1.25
CA ARG A 105 -4.58 -15.72 -1.44
C ARG A 105 -5.82 -16.39 -0.82
N GLN A 106 -6.18 -16.00 0.41
CA GLN A 106 -7.35 -16.53 1.11
C GLN A 106 -8.67 -16.11 0.44
N LEU A 107 -8.80 -14.84 0.03
CA LEU A 107 -9.97 -14.35 -0.72
C LEU A 107 -10.12 -15.05 -2.08
N GLY A 108 -9.01 -15.32 -2.76
CA GLY A 108 -9.00 -16.12 -3.99
C GLY A 108 -9.50 -17.55 -3.76
N ALA A 109 -9.10 -18.19 -2.67
CA ALA A 109 -9.61 -19.52 -2.30
C ALA A 109 -11.11 -19.51 -2.03
N LEU A 110 -11.62 -18.48 -1.34
CA LEU A 110 -13.05 -18.30 -1.09
C LEU A 110 -13.84 -18.05 -2.39
N LEU A 111 -13.28 -17.31 -3.34
CA LEU A 111 -13.91 -17.10 -4.66
C LEU A 111 -14.02 -18.41 -5.45
N MET A 112 -12.95 -19.21 -5.47
CA MET A 112 -12.94 -20.51 -6.14
C MET A 112 -13.98 -21.45 -5.52
N TRP A 113 -14.03 -21.51 -4.19
CA TRP A 113 -15.03 -22.28 -3.46
C TRP A 113 -16.46 -21.80 -3.75
N ALA A 114 -16.69 -20.48 -3.75
CA ALA A 114 -18.00 -19.88 -4.06
C ALA A 114 -18.45 -20.15 -5.50
N SER A 115 -17.50 -20.42 -6.40
CA SER A 115 -17.77 -20.73 -7.81
C SER A 115 -18.02 -22.23 -8.06
N GLY A 116 -17.76 -23.10 -7.07
CA GLY A 116 -17.89 -24.55 -7.19
C GLY A 116 -18.73 -25.14 -6.05
N ASP A 117 -18.07 -25.51 -4.96
CA ASP A 117 -18.69 -26.27 -3.87
C ASP A 117 -19.83 -25.50 -3.19
N ALA A 118 -19.67 -24.20 -2.93
CA ALA A 118 -20.73 -23.41 -2.32
C ALA A 118 -21.96 -23.35 -3.23
N ALA A 119 -21.74 -23.15 -4.53
CA ALA A 119 -22.82 -23.09 -5.52
C ALA A 119 -23.58 -24.42 -5.62
N SER A 120 -22.92 -25.53 -5.31
CA SER A 120 -23.55 -26.86 -5.23
C SER A 120 -24.38 -27.06 -3.96
N GLN A 121 -24.10 -26.33 -2.89
CA GLN A 121 -24.83 -26.40 -1.61
C GLN A 121 -25.98 -25.38 -1.56
N ASP A 122 -25.69 -24.12 -1.87
CA ASP A 122 -26.63 -23.01 -1.89
C ASP A 122 -26.21 -21.99 -2.97
N GLN A 123 -26.89 -22.04 -4.11
CA GLN A 123 -26.59 -21.19 -5.25
C GLN A 123 -26.83 -19.69 -4.97
N ALA A 124 -27.80 -19.35 -4.11
CA ALA A 124 -28.11 -17.97 -3.78
C ALA A 124 -26.99 -17.36 -2.92
N VAL A 125 -26.61 -18.06 -1.84
CA VAL A 125 -25.50 -17.64 -0.97
C VAL A 125 -24.19 -17.58 -1.76
N ALA A 126 -23.91 -18.57 -2.59
CA ALA A 126 -22.73 -18.58 -3.46
C ALA A 126 -22.67 -17.36 -4.40
N GLY A 127 -23.81 -16.98 -4.99
CA GLY A 127 -23.92 -15.78 -5.82
C GLY A 127 -23.62 -14.49 -5.05
N GLU A 128 -24.19 -14.34 -3.85
CA GLU A 128 -23.95 -13.16 -3.00
C GLU A 128 -22.48 -13.05 -2.56
N ILE A 129 -21.83 -14.19 -2.27
CA ILE A 129 -20.40 -14.23 -1.94
C ILE A 129 -19.55 -13.83 -3.15
N GLN A 130 -19.85 -14.35 -4.34
CA GLN A 130 -19.14 -13.96 -5.57
C GLN A 130 -19.27 -12.46 -5.84
N ASP A 131 -20.47 -11.89 -5.70
CA ASP A 131 -20.69 -10.47 -5.94
C ASP A 131 -20.02 -9.57 -4.90
N THR A 132 -19.98 -10.01 -3.65
CA THR A 132 -19.22 -9.37 -2.57
C THR A 132 -17.73 -9.33 -2.92
N LEU A 133 -17.16 -10.46 -3.33
CA LEU A 133 -15.74 -10.56 -3.70
C LEU A 133 -15.41 -9.77 -4.98
N ARG A 134 -16.31 -9.74 -5.98
CA ARG A 134 -16.17 -8.87 -7.17
C ARG A 134 -16.20 -7.39 -6.83
N ARG A 135 -17.02 -6.98 -5.86
CA ARG A 135 -17.03 -5.59 -5.38
C ARG A 135 -15.71 -5.26 -4.68
N PHE A 136 -15.26 -6.13 -3.78
CA PHE A 136 -13.95 -6.02 -3.14
C PHE A 136 -12.82 -5.84 -4.16
N MET A 137 -12.72 -6.71 -5.17
CA MET A 137 -11.65 -6.64 -6.18
C MET A 137 -11.64 -5.32 -6.96
N ARG A 138 -12.82 -4.75 -7.25
CA ARG A 138 -12.93 -3.44 -7.90
C ARG A 138 -12.49 -2.29 -7.00
N GLU A 139 -12.86 -2.33 -5.72
CA GLU A 139 -12.43 -1.34 -4.73
C GLU A 139 -10.92 -1.42 -4.50
N GLN A 140 -10.36 -2.62 -4.42
CA GLN A 140 -8.94 -2.89 -4.33
C GLN A 140 -8.17 -2.32 -5.54
N MET A 141 -8.61 -2.62 -6.76
CA MET A 141 -8.04 -2.05 -7.99
C MET A 141 -8.09 -0.51 -8.01
N THR A 142 -9.14 0.09 -7.44
CA THR A 142 -9.26 1.55 -7.35
C THR A 142 -8.20 2.13 -6.41
N LEU A 143 -7.93 1.47 -5.28
CA LEU A 143 -6.84 1.86 -4.38
C LEU A 143 -5.49 1.72 -5.09
N ASP A 144 -5.24 0.60 -5.78
CA ASP A 144 -3.99 0.36 -6.50
C ASP A 144 -3.75 1.43 -7.59
N ILE A 145 -4.76 1.70 -8.43
CA ILE A 145 -4.69 2.75 -9.47
C ILE A 145 -4.49 4.14 -8.86
N GLY A 146 -5.11 4.43 -7.71
CA GLY A 146 -4.93 5.70 -7.00
C GLY A 146 -3.50 5.91 -6.48
N THR A 147 -2.74 4.82 -6.30
CA THR A 147 -1.37 4.84 -5.79
C THR A 147 -0.32 4.76 -6.89
N MET A 148 -0.69 4.24 -8.08
CA MET A 148 0.14 4.30 -9.27
C MET A 148 0.27 5.76 -9.71
N ALA A 149 1.47 6.31 -9.53
CA ALA A 149 1.79 7.73 -9.64
C ALA A 149 1.24 8.40 -10.91
N LYS A 150 0.17 9.20 -10.76
CA LYS A 150 -0.27 10.15 -11.80
C LYS A 150 0.76 11.25 -12.09
N SER A 151 1.74 11.50 -11.21
CA SER A 151 2.71 12.59 -11.41
C SER A 151 4.00 12.16 -12.12
N MET A 152 4.46 10.91 -11.96
CA MET A 152 5.77 10.50 -12.48
C MET A 152 5.81 10.39 -14.01
N PHE A 153 4.71 9.96 -14.64
CA PHE A 153 4.62 9.90 -16.12
C PHE A 153 4.44 11.27 -16.79
N HIS A 154 3.85 12.24 -16.08
CA HIS A 154 3.70 13.59 -16.59
C HIS A 154 5.04 14.32 -16.57
N GLU A 155 5.76 14.27 -15.45
CA GLU A 155 7.08 14.91 -15.30
C GLU A 155 8.15 14.30 -16.23
N LEU A 156 8.15 12.98 -16.45
CA LEU A 156 9.05 12.31 -17.40
C LEU A 156 8.73 12.62 -18.87
N ALA A 157 7.46 12.89 -19.22
CA ALA A 157 7.05 13.17 -20.59
C ALA A 157 7.20 14.65 -20.98
N THR A 158 7.14 15.58 -20.01
CA THR A 158 7.16 17.02 -20.28
C THR A 158 8.41 17.74 -19.80
N GLY A 159 9.15 17.20 -18.82
CA GLY A 159 10.37 17.81 -18.28
C GLY A 159 10.15 19.12 -17.52
N GLU A 160 8.90 19.46 -17.20
CA GLU A 160 8.54 20.66 -16.43
C GLU A 160 8.11 20.26 -15.02
N ASP A 161 8.84 20.74 -14.01
CA ASP A 161 8.39 20.71 -12.60
C ASP A 161 7.03 21.41 -12.51
N SER A 162 6.01 20.74 -11.98
CA SER A 162 4.70 21.37 -11.80
C SER A 162 4.84 22.60 -10.89
N PRO A 163 4.41 23.80 -11.32
CA PRO A 163 4.49 24.98 -10.48
C PRO A 163 3.53 24.81 -9.28
N PRO A 164 3.87 25.37 -8.10
CA PRO A 164 3.08 25.17 -6.90
C PRO A 164 1.71 25.82 -7.06
N GLY A 165 0.68 24.98 -7.14
CA GLY A 165 -0.72 25.24 -6.87
C GLY A 165 -1.26 26.64 -7.18
N VAL A 166 -1.88 26.80 -8.36
CA VAL A 166 -3.07 27.64 -8.45
C VAL A 166 -4.28 26.71 -8.27
N SER A 167 -4.76 26.67 -7.03
CA SER A 167 -6.07 26.15 -6.68
C SER A 167 -7.12 26.86 -7.54
N ALA A 168 -7.69 26.16 -8.52
CA ALA A 168 -8.85 26.66 -9.26
C ALA A 168 -10.06 26.67 -8.32
N ARG A 169 -10.38 27.86 -7.80
CA ARG A 169 -11.78 28.24 -7.58
C ARG A 169 -12.38 28.48 -8.96
N GLY A 170 -13.54 27.88 -9.22
CA GLY A 170 -14.34 28.06 -10.43
C GLY A 170 -15.09 26.79 -10.77
#